data_AF-A0A1Z4IBE2-F1
#
_entry.id   AF-A0A1Z4IBE2-F1
#
_cell.length_a   1.000
_cell.length_b   1.000
_cell.length_c   1.000
_cell.angle_alpha   90.00
_cell.angle_beta   90.00
_cell.angle_gamma   90.00
#
_symmetry.space_group_name_H-M   'P 1'
#
loop_
_entity.id
_entity.type
_entity.pdbx_description
1 polymer ?
#
loop_
_entity_poly.entity_id
_entity_poly.type
_entity_poly.pdbx_seq_one_letter_code
_entity_poly.pdbx_strand_id
1 'polypeptide(L)'
;MRLLFDHNLSPRLTDRLADIYPNSQHLYLLGLDQEDDLVIWEYALNNGFTVVTRDADFNELSIIRGFPPKVIWIRRGNCSTNQIEEILR
;
A
#
# COMPACT_ATOMS: atom_id res chain seq x y z
N MET A 1 -7.25 -5.88 -8.85
CA MET A 1 -5.92 -5.47 -8.35
C MET A 1 -5.90 -5.74 -6.86
N ARG A 2 -4.78 -6.22 -6.29
CA ARG A 2 -4.63 -6.38 -4.83
C ARG A 2 -3.78 -5.25 -4.29
N LEU A 3 -4.27 -4.56 -3.27
CA LEU A 3 -3.54 -3.46 -2.65
C LEU A 3 -2.76 -3.97 -1.43
N LEU A 4 -1.56 -3.44 -1.25
CA LEU A 4 -0.78 -3.58 -0.02
C LEU A 4 -0.69 -2.19 0.61
N PHE A 5 -1.42 -2.00 1.71
CA PHE A 5 -1.43 -0.74 2.45
C PHE A 5 -0.24 -0.66 3.38
N ASP A 6 0.52 0.41 3.23
CA ASP A 6 1.63 0.80 4.09
C ASP A 6 1.20 1.08 5.54
N HIS A 7 2.15 1.02 6.48
CA HIS A 7 1.97 1.22 7.92
C HIS A 7 1.31 2.56 8.26
N ASN A 8 1.56 3.59 7.45
CA ASN A 8 1.00 4.92 7.61
C ASN A 8 -0.46 5.05 7.15
N LEU A 9 -1.07 3.97 6.69
CA LEU A 9 -2.49 3.90 6.34
C LEU A 9 -3.27 3.14 7.41
N SER A 10 -4.60 3.20 7.34
CA SER A 10 -5.43 2.47 8.30
C SER A 10 -5.59 1.01 7.87
N PRO A 11 -5.39 0.02 8.77
CA PRO A 11 -5.71 -1.38 8.48
C PRO A 11 -7.17 -1.60 8.06
N ARG A 12 -8.08 -0.72 8.51
CA ARG A 12 -9.51 -0.80 8.15
C ARG A 12 -9.78 -0.63 6.65
N LEU A 13 -8.81 -0.11 5.89
CA LEU A 13 -8.96 0.02 4.43
C LEU A 13 -9.04 -1.34 3.72
N THR A 14 -8.49 -2.42 4.30
CA THR A 14 -8.61 -3.77 3.72
C THR A 14 -10.07 -4.19 3.62
N ASP A 15 -10.83 -3.98 4.70
CA ASP A 15 -12.23 -4.39 4.77
C ASP A 15 -13.13 -3.41 4.01
N ARG A 16 -12.84 -2.10 4.15
CA ARG A 16 -13.67 -1.05 3.54
C ARG A 16 -13.61 -1.01 2.02
N LEU A 17 -12.50 -1.45 1.43
CA LEU A 17 -12.30 -1.49 -0.02
C LEU A 17 -12.39 -2.91 -0.59
N ALA A 18 -12.79 -3.91 0.21
CA ALA A 18 -12.84 -5.32 -0.21
C ALA A 18 -13.82 -5.57 -1.37
N ASP A 19 -14.81 -4.70 -1.54
CA ASP A 19 -15.79 -4.75 -2.63
C ASP A 19 -15.18 -4.44 -4.00
N ILE A 20 -14.14 -3.59 -4.05
CA ILE A 20 -13.44 -3.20 -5.30
C ILE A 20 -12.08 -3.88 -5.42
N TYR A 21 -11.35 -4.01 -4.31
CA TYR A 21 -10.01 -4.57 -4.23
C TYR A 21 -9.97 -5.77 -3.27
N PRO A 22 -10.61 -6.90 -3.64
CA PRO A 22 -10.63 -8.08 -2.79
C PRO A 22 -9.22 -8.64 -2.57
N ASN A 23 -8.99 -9.27 -1.42
CA ASN A 23 -7.69 -9.83 -1.00
C ASN A 23 -6.56 -8.79 -0.90
N SER A 24 -6.90 -7.51 -0.71
CA SER A 24 -5.95 -6.49 -0.30
C SER A 24 -5.52 -6.73 1.15
N GLN A 25 -4.29 -6.34 1.47
CA GLN A 25 -3.68 -6.54 2.76
C GLN A 25 -3.07 -5.26 3.29
N HIS A 26 -2.77 -5.26 4.58
CA HIS A 26 -2.06 -4.18 5.26
C HIS A 26 -0.79 -4.75 5.90
N LEU A 27 0.32 -4.01 5.90
CA LEU A 27 1.60 -4.49 6.45
C LEU A 27 1.47 -5.02 7.88
N TYR A 28 0.80 -4.27 8.76
CA TYR A 28 0.47 -4.70 10.12
C TYR A 28 -0.24 -6.07 10.21
N LEU A 29 -1.21 -6.35 9.34
CA LEU A 29 -1.95 -7.63 9.35
C LEU A 29 -1.07 -8.80 8.87
N LEU A 30 -0.03 -8.49 8.11
CA LEU A 30 0.96 -9.45 7.63
C LEU A 30 2.14 -9.60 8.59
N GLY A 31 2.22 -8.80 9.66
CA GLY A 31 3.38 -8.74 10.55
C GLY A 31 4.64 -8.17 9.88
N LEU A 32 4.47 -7.36 8.83
CA LEU A 32 5.55 -6.73 8.05
C LEU A 32 5.68 -5.22 8.35
N ASP A 33 5.05 -4.72 9.40
CA ASP A 33 5.03 -3.28 9.75
C ASP A 33 6.36 -2.76 10.32
N GLN A 34 7.30 -3.65 10.64
CA GLN A 34 8.65 -3.32 11.11
C GLN A 34 9.75 -3.77 10.15
N GLU A 35 9.38 -4.32 9.00
CA GLU A 35 10.32 -4.81 8.00
C GLU A 35 10.80 -3.65 7.12
N ASP A 36 11.99 -3.80 6.54
CA ASP A 36 12.56 -2.80 5.64
C ASP A 36 11.73 -2.69 4.35
N ASP A 37 11.72 -1.49 3.74
CA ASP A 37 10.99 -1.23 2.50
C ASP A 37 11.37 -2.17 1.36
N LEU A 38 12.61 -2.67 1.33
CA LEU A 38 13.06 -3.68 0.36
C LEU A 38 12.38 -5.03 0.56
N VAL A 39 12.20 -5.46 1.80
CA VAL A 39 11.50 -6.71 2.13
C VAL A 39 10.02 -6.57 1.74
N ILE A 40 9.42 -5.43 2.07
CA ILE A 40 8.04 -5.11 1.70
C ILE A 40 7.88 -5.06 0.16
N TRP A 41 8.85 -4.46 -0.54
CA TRP A 41 8.88 -4.39 -2.00
C TRP A 41 8.93 -5.78 -2.64
N GLU A 42 9.82 -6.65 -2.15
CA GLU A 42 9.93 -8.03 -2.63
C GLU A 42 8.68 -8.85 -2.30
N TYR A 43 8.11 -8.66 -1.12
CA TYR A 43 6.83 -9.27 -0.76
C TYR A 43 5.72 -8.84 -1.72
N ALA A 44 5.61 -7.54 -2.02
CA ALA A 44 4.63 -7.02 -2.94
C ALA A 44 4.84 -7.54 -4.37
N LEU A 45 6.09 -7.62 -4.84
CA LEU A 45 6.45 -8.20 -6.13
C LEU A 45 6.00 -9.66 -6.22
N ASN A 46 6.47 -10.50 -5.28
CA ASN A 46 6.27 -11.94 -5.30
C ASN A 46 4.79 -12.33 -5.15
N ASN A 47 4.02 -11.49 -4.45
CA ASN A 47 2.59 -11.70 -4.25
C ASN A 47 1.72 -10.83 -5.19
N GLY A 48 2.29 -10.16 -6.19
CA GLY A 48 1.52 -9.38 -7.17
C GLY A 48 0.62 -8.29 -6.55
N PHE A 49 1.10 -7.64 -5.49
CA PHE A 49 0.45 -6.48 -4.88
C PHE A 49 0.82 -5.17 -5.59
N THR A 50 -0.07 -4.21 -5.47
CA THR A 50 0.21 -2.79 -5.71
C THR A 50 0.35 -2.10 -4.37
N VAL A 51 1.51 -1.49 -4.13
CA VAL A 51 1.79 -0.79 -2.85
C VAL A 51 1.02 0.52 -2.85
N VAL A 52 0.33 0.80 -1.75
CA VAL A 52 -0.35 2.08 -1.50
C VAL A 52 0.31 2.73 -0.30
N THR A 53 0.90 3.89 -0.50
CA THR A 53 1.67 4.60 0.53
C THR A 53 1.34 6.09 0.54
N ARG A 54 1.65 6.76 1.65
CA ARG A 54 1.71 8.23 1.75
C ARG A 54 3.15 8.76 1.74
N ASP A 55 4.12 7.87 1.90
CA ASP A 55 5.53 8.20 2.02
C ASP A 55 6.22 8.17 0.65
N ALA A 56 7.32 8.90 0.55
CA ALA A 56 8.06 9.02 -0.70
C ALA A 56 8.90 7.76 -0.99
N ASP A 57 9.29 7.01 0.03
CA ASP A 57 10.32 5.97 -0.04
C ASP A 57 9.97 4.85 -1.02
N PHE A 58 8.72 4.36 -1.01
CA PHE A 58 8.25 3.38 -2.01
C PHE A 58 8.19 3.95 -3.43
N ASN A 59 7.89 5.24 -3.59
CA ASN A 59 7.90 5.87 -4.90
C ASN A 59 9.34 6.03 -5.43
N GLU A 60 10.29 6.39 -4.56
CA GLU A 60 11.72 6.41 -4.91
C GLU A 60 12.22 5.02 -5.30
N LEU A 61 11.85 3.98 -4.54
CA LEU A 61 12.14 2.59 -4.89
C LEU A 61 11.57 2.22 -6.26
N SER A 62 10.36 2.69 -6.60
CA SER A 62 9.76 2.45 -7.92
C SER A 62 10.50 3.15 -9.06
N ILE A 63 11.05 4.34 -8.82
CA ILE A 63 11.89 5.04 -9.81
C ILE A 63 13.20 4.28 -10.03
N ILE A 64 13.82 3.76 -8.96
CA ILE A 64 15.11 3.07 -9.03
C ILE A 64 14.98 1.65 -9.61
N ARG A 65 13.99 0.88 -9.14
CA ARG A 65 13.82 -0.54 -9.50
C ARG A 65 12.86 -0.77 -10.67
N GLY A 66 12.09 0.25 -11.05
CA GLY A 66 11.05 0.12 -12.06
C GLY A 66 9.83 -0.67 -11.56
N PHE A 67 9.02 -1.14 -12.51
CA PHE A 67 7.87 -2.00 -12.24
C PHE A 67 8.24 -3.45 -12.57
N PRO A 68 7.81 -4.46 -11.77
CA PRO A 68 6.90 -4.41 -10.60
C PRO A 68 7.55 -4.31 -9.20
N PRO A 69 6.76 -4.04 -8.12
CA PRO A 69 5.33 -3.71 -8.04
C PRO A 69 4.94 -2.31 -8.55
N LYS A 70 3.63 -2.08 -8.74
CA LYS A 70 3.09 -0.71 -8.94
C LYS A 70 3.02 0.00 -7.59
N VAL A 71 3.17 1.32 -7.60
CA VAL A 71 3.02 2.17 -6.42
C VAL A 71 1.93 3.21 -6.66
N ILE A 72 0.96 3.27 -5.75
CA ILE A 72 -0.03 4.34 -5.64
C ILE A 72 0.40 5.24 -4.49
N TRP A 73 0.92 6.42 -4.84
CA TRP A 73 1.36 7.41 -3.85
C TRP A 73 0.25 8.43 -3.59
N ILE A 74 -0.33 8.39 -2.39
CA ILE A 74 -1.38 9.32 -1.98
C ILE A 74 -0.76 10.62 -1.46
N ARG A 75 -0.70 11.62 -2.34
CA ARG A 75 -0.14 12.95 -2.04
C ARG A 75 -1.18 13.87 -1.40
N ARG A 76 -1.64 13.52 -0.21
CA ARG A 76 -2.57 14.33 0.59
C ARG A 76 -2.04 14.49 2.00
N GLY A 77 -2.19 15.68 2.57
CA GLY A 77 -1.85 15.95 3.97
C GLY A 77 -2.77 15.18 4.95
N ASN A 78 -2.87 15.67 6.19
CA ASN A 78 -3.72 15.03 7.20
C ASN A 78 -5.13 14.76 6.67
N CYS A 79 -5.50 13.49 6.66
CA CYS A 79 -6.72 13.00 6.07
C CYS A 79 -7.28 11.85 6.89
N SER A 80 -8.61 11.75 6.93
CA SER A 80 -9.27 10.64 7.58
C SER A 80 -9.22 9.40 6.69
N THR A 81 -9.38 8.22 7.30
CA THR A 81 -9.53 6.95 6.57
C THR A 81 -10.65 7.01 5.54
N ASN A 82 -11.75 7.72 5.83
CA ASN A 82 -12.87 7.87 4.89
C ASN A 82 -12.44 8.60 3.62
N GLN A 83 -11.61 9.63 3.75
CA GLN A 83 -11.13 10.39 2.61
C GLN A 83 -10.10 9.60 1.80
N ILE A 84 -9.28 8.75 2.44
CA ILE A 84 -8.39 7.83 1.73
C ILE A 84 -9.21 6.80 0.94
N GLU A 85 -10.26 6.25 1.55
CA GLU A 85 -11.17 5.33 0.85
C GLU A 85 -11.79 6.00 -0.39
N GLU A 86 -12.31 7.21 -0.24
CA GLU A 86 -12.94 7.96 -1.34
C GLU A 86 -11.97 8.26 -2.50
N ILE A 87 -10.67 8.46 -2.21
CA ILE A 87 -9.64 8.64 -3.24
C ILE A 87 -9.34 7.35 -4.00
N LEU A 88 -9.46 6.20 -3.34
CA LEU A 88 -9.09 4.90 -3.91
C LEU A 88 -10.25 4.19 -4.62
N ARG A 89 -11.49 4.61 -4.37
CA ARG A 89 -12.69 4.13 -5.07
C ARG A 89 -12.80 4.74 -6.48
#